data_AF-A0A7Z8VTJ4-F1
#
_entry.id   AF-A0A7Z8VTJ4-F1
#
_cell.length_a   1.000
_cell.length_b   1.000
_cell.length_c   1.000
_cell.angle_alpha   90.00
_cell.angle_beta   90.00
_cell.angle_gamma   90.00
#
_symmetry.space_group_name_H-M   'P 1'
#
loop_
_entity.id
_entity.type
_entity.pdbx_description
1 polymer ?
#
loop_
_entity_poly.entity_id
_entity_poly.type
_entity_poly.pdbx_seq_one_letter_code
_entity_poly.pdbx_strand_id
1 'polypeptide(L)' 'LGTSHDTSEFACDSLFQWWVNEGIIHYPKAKSLLILCDGGGSNSSRHYIFKEDLQKTANALGLEIRIAHYPPYTSKY' A
#
# COMPACT_ATOMS: atom_id res chain seq x y z
N LEU A 1 19.07 4.79 10.75
CA LEU A 1 18.59 4.98 9.36
C LEU A 1 17.07 4.94 9.42
N GLY A 2 16.43 6.10 9.56
CA GLY A 2 15.01 6.17 9.93
C GLY A 2 14.55 7.61 10.13
N THR A 3 14.94 8.48 9.20
CA THR A 3 14.67 9.92 9.25
C THR A 3 14.17 10.39 7.90
N SER A 4 13.15 9.74 7.37
CA SER A 4 12.33 10.32 6.32
C SER A 4 10.87 10.09 6.67
N HIS A 5 10.12 11.17 6.65
CA HIS A 5 8.68 11.21 6.81
C HIS A 5 7.94 10.54 5.63
N ASP A 6 8.66 9.95 4.67
CA ASP A 6 8.16 9.18 3.52
C ASP A 6 7.85 7.72 3.89
N THR A 7 6.96 7.54 4.86
CA THR A 7 6.43 6.21 5.23
C THR A 7 5.72 5.52 4.05
N SER A 8 5.26 6.30 3.07
CA SER A 8 4.57 5.82 1.87
C SER A 8 5.47 5.05 0.92
N GLU A 9 6.66 5.58 0.62
CA GLU A 9 7.59 5.01 -0.36
C GLU A 9 8.09 3.64 0.11
N PHE A 10 8.50 3.55 1.38
CA PHE A 10 8.93 2.29 1.98
C PHE A 10 7.83 1.21 2.00
N ALA A 11 6.57 1.61 2.23
CA ALA A 11 5.44 0.70 2.20
C ALA A 11 5.17 0.19 0.77
N CYS A 12 5.26 1.07 -0.22
CA CYS A 12 5.07 0.73 -1.63
C CYS A 12 6.18 -0.21 -2.14
N ASP A 13 7.44 0.04 -1.78
CA ASP A 13 8.57 -0.82 -2.13
C ASP A 13 8.46 -2.20 -1.49
N SER A 14 8.07 -2.25 -0.21
CA SER A 14 7.84 -3.51 0.49
C SER A 14 6.74 -4.34 -0.17
N LEU A 15 5.65 -3.68 -0.59
CA LEU A 15 4.56 -4.33 -1.32
C LEU A 15 5.01 -4.85 -2.68
N PHE A 16 5.77 -4.06 -3.44
CA PHE A 16 6.30 -4.46 -4.74
C PHE A 16 7.18 -5.70 -4.61
N GLN A 17 8.12 -5.68 -3.66
CA GLN A 17 9.02 -6.82 -3.39
C GLN A 17 8.25 -8.06 -2.98
N TRP A 18 7.23 -7.93 -2.12
CA TRP A 18 6.39 -9.05 -1.75
C TRP A 18 5.61 -9.63 -2.95
N TRP A 19 5.05 -8.77 -3.81
CA TRP A 19 4.31 -9.23 -4.98
C TRP A 19 5.19 -10.01 -5.96
N VAL A 20 6.38 -9.49 -6.27
CA VAL A 20 7.29 -10.11 -7.24
C VAL A 20 7.88 -11.43 -6.72
N ASN A 21 8.15 -11.53 -5.42
CA ASN A 21 8.75 -12.72 -4.84
C ASN A 21 7.72 -13.81 -4.52
N GLU A 22 6.57 -13.44 -3.94
CA GLU A 22 5.61 -14.40 -3.39
C GLU A 22 4.22 -14.25 -4.04
N GLY A 23 3.73 -13.01 -4.18
CA GLY A 23 2.37 -12.73 -4.64
C GLY A 23 2.06 -13.31 -6.02
N ILE A 24 2.99 -13.18 -6.97
CA ILE A 24 2.83 -13.71 -8.34
C ILE A 24 2.85 -15.25 -8.38
N ILE A 25 3.57 -15.90 -7.45
CA ILE A 25 3.65 -17.36 -7.38
C ILE A 25 2.32 -17.93 -6.85
N HIS A 26 1.79 -17.31 -5.80
CA HIS A 26 0.54 -17.74 -5.18
C HIS A 26 -0.70 -17.31 -5.97
N TYR A 27 -0.65 -16.17 -6.66
CA TYR A 27 -1.78 -15.57 -7.36
C TYR A 27 -1.43 -15.14 -8.80
N PRO A 28 -0.98 -16.05 -9.68
CA PRO A 28 -0.49 -15.71 -11.02
C PRO A 28 -1.56 -15.12 -11.96
N LYS A 29 -2.84 -15.26 -11.61
CA LYS A 29 -3.99 -14.74 -12.38
C LYS A 29 -4.65 -13.52 -11.73
N ALA A 30 -4.17 -13.08 -10.58
CA ALA A 30 -4.76 -11.94 -9.91
C ALA A 30 -4.45 -10.66 -10.71
N LYS A 31 -5.49 -9.87 -10.96
CA LYS A 31 -5.43 -8.60 -11.71
C LYS A 31 -5.57 -7.37 -10.80
N SER A 32 -5.89 -7.61 -9.54
CA SER A 32 -6.15 -6.57 -8.55
C SER A 32 -5.68 -7.00 -7.17
N LEU A 33 -5.19 -6.04 -6.39
CA LEU A 33 -4.74 -6.22 -5.02
C LEU A 33 -5.57 -5.32 -4.10
N LEU A 34 -6.04 -5.85 -2.97
CA LEU A 34 -6.70 -5.08 -1.92
C LEU A 34 -5.75 -4.88 -0.75
N ILE A 35 -5.46 -3.63 -0.42
CA ILE A 35 -4.64 -3.23 0.72
C ILE A 35 -5.56 -2.65 1.79
N LEU A 36 -5.48 -3.21 2.99
CA LEU A 36 -6.22 -2.73 4.15
C LEU A 36 -5.29 -1.83 4.96
N CYS A 37 -5.59 -0.53 5.02
CA CYS A 37 -4.81 0.44 5.76
C CYS A 37 -5.57 0.91 7.00
N ASP A 38 -4.91 0.90 8.15
CA ASP A 38 -5.41 1.64 9.31
C ASP A 38 -5.30 3.14 9.01
N GLY A 39 -6.40 3.89 9.19
CA GLY A 39 -6.50 5.29 8.79
C GLY A 39 -5.72 6.28 9.67
N GLY A 40 -4.85 5.78 10.56
CA GLY A 40 -4.06 6.57 11.49
C GLY A 40 -2.74 7.09 10.90
N GLY A 41 -2.37 8.33 11.27
CA GLY A 41 -1.03 8.89 11.00
C GLY A 41 -0.72 9.15 9.52
N SER A 42 0.51 8.87 9.10
CA SER A 42 1.02 9.10 7.73
C SER A 42 0.30 8.30 6.63
N ASN A 43 -0.56 7.34 7.00
CA ASN A 43 -1.45 6.60 6.10
C ASN A 43 -2.82 7.29 5.91
N SER A 44 -2.98 8.51 6.43
CA SER A 44 -4.19 9.28 6.24
C SER A 44 -4.46 9.49 4.74
N SER A 45 -5.70 9.26 4.32
CA SER A 45 -6.20 9.46 2.95
C SER A 45 -6.04 10.89 2.38
N ARG A 46 -5.50 11.80 3.20
CA ARG A 46 -5.20 13.20 2.90
C ARG A 46 -3.79 13.42 2.33
N HIS A 47 -2.88 12.44 2.41
CA HIS A 47 -1.53 12.58 1.85
C HIS A 47 -1.51 12.21 0.35
N TYR A 48 -1.35 13.23 -0.50
CA TYR A 48 -1.36 13.09 -1.96
C TYR A 48 -0.18 12.24 -2.49
N ILE A 49 0.94 12.25 -1.78
CA ILE A 49 2.18 11.52 -2.12
C ILE A 49 1.93 10.00 -2.08
N PHE A 50 1.21 9.50 -1.06
CA PHE A 50 0.86 8.09 -0.94
C PHE A 50 0.05 7.56 -2.13
N LYS A 51 -0.83 8.40 -2.70
CA LYS A 51 -1.60 8.03 -3.90
C LYS A 51 -0.73 8.01 -5.15
N GLU A 52 0.20 8.94 -5.28
CA GLU A 52 1.12 8.98 -6.42
C GLU A 52 2.03 7.76 -6.43
N ASP A 53 2.64 7.43 -5.28
CA ASP A 53 3.55 6.28 -5.19
C ASP A 53 2.81 4.97 -5.39
N LEU A 54 1.60 4.82 -4.83
CA LEU A 54 0.77 3.65 -5.11
C LEU A 54 0.36 3.54 -6.58
N GLN A 55 0.10 4.67 -7.26
CA GLN A 55 -0.17 4.65 -8.69
C GLN A 55 1.07 4.23 -9.49
N LYS A 56 2.27 4.69 -9.11
CA LYS A 56 3.53 4.23 -9.71
C LYS A 56 3.72 2.73 -9.51
N THR A 57 3.49 2.22 -8.30
CA THR A 57 3.59 0.78 -8.00
C THR A 57 2.54 -0.03 -8.76
N ALA A 58 1.29 0.42 -8.82
CA ALA A 58 0.23 -0.21 -9.60
C ALA A 58 0.60 -0.32 -11.09
N ASN A 59 1.13 0.76 -11.66
CA ASN A 59 1.58 0.80 -13.05
C ASN A 59 2.79 -0.12 -13.28
N ALA A 60 3.76 -0.14 -12.36
CA ALA A 60 4.93 -1.00 -12.44
C ALA A 60 4.57 -2.48 -12.35
N LEU A 61 3.60 -2.84 -11.51
CA LEU A 61 3.12 -4.20 -11.35
C LEU A 61 2.09 -4.62 -12.41
N GLY A 62 1.47 -3.66 -13.11
CA GLY A 62 0.35 -3.91 -14.02
C GLY A 62 -0.90 -4.41 -13.31
N LEU A 63 -1.10 -4.01 -12.04
CA LEU A 63 -2.20 -4.46 -11.19
C LEU A 63 -3.06 -3.31 -10.73
N GLU A 64 -4.36 -3.55 -10.61
CA GLU A 64 -5.26 -2.61 -9.97
C GLU A 64 -5.11 -2.68 -8.44
N ILE A 65 -4.56 -1.64 -7.81
CA ILE A 65 -4.45 -1.56 -6.36
C ILE A 65 -5.67 -0.82 -5.78
N ARG A 66 -6.40 -1.48 -4.88
CA ARG A 66 -7.50 -0.91 -4.12
C ARG A 66 -7.07 -0.72 -2.68
N ILE A 67 -7.28 0.47 -2.13
CA ILE A 67 -7.05 0.75 -0.71
C ILE A 67 -8.40 0.82 -0.01
N ALA A 68 -8.56 0.02 1.05
CA ALA A 68 -9.66 0.14 1.97
C ALA A 68 -9.12 0.62 3.32
N HIS A 69 -9.58 1.80 3.73
CA HIS A 69 -9.26 2.34 5.05
C HIS A 69 -10.26 1.82 6.07
N TYR A 70 -9.78 1.34 7.21
CA TYR A 70 -10.67 1.04 8.33
C TYR A 70 -11.34 2.32 8.83
N PRO A 71 -12.63 2.26 9.23
CA PRO A 71 -13.32 3.41 9.80
C PRO A 71 -12.58 3.89 11.07
N PRO A 72 -12.52 5.21 11.33
CA PRO A 72 -11.81 5.78 12.47
C PRO A 72 -12.55 5.51 13.80
N TYR A 73 -12.46 4.29 14.33
CA TYR A 73 -12.87 3.85 15.69
C TYR A 73 -12.56 2.34 15.76
N THR A 74 -11.67 1.75 16.57
CA THR A 74 -11.56 1.75 18.04
C THR A 74 -10.15 1.33 18.51
N SER A 75 -9.19 2.25 18.61
CA SER A 75 -7.99 2.04 19.45
C SER A 75 -8.33 2.39 20.91
N LYS A 76 -9.19 1.57 21.51
CA LYS A 76 -9.38 1.45 22.96
C LYS A 76 -9.91 0.05 23.24
N TYR A 77 -9.01 -0.93 23.29
CA TYR A 77 -8.93 -1.99 24.31
C TYR A 77 -7.50 -2.52 24.30
#